data_AF-A0A917MDR7-F1
#
_entry.id   AF-A0A917MDR7-F1
#
_cell.length_a   1.000
_cell.length_b   1.000
_cell.length_c   1.000
_cell.angle_alpha   90.00
_cell.angle_beta   90.00
_cell.angle_gamma   90.00
#
_symmetry.space_group_name_H-M   'P 1'
#
loop_
_entity.id
_entity.type
_entity.pdbx_description
1 polymer ?
#
loop_
_entity_poly.entity_id
_entity_poly.type
_entity_poly.pdbx_seq_one_letter_code
_entity_poly.pdbx_strand_id
1 'polypeptide(L)'
;MSGKIDIGNPSEGGIQVMKFFGDKVVVLKERAIYEVTGFSSNSPSQKLIVNEGINSEVVGRIFLTALVLFKKEYIKVTEIERIIPLVNEILSEIFVLEDDIQRYNVMEKKEIDDYELRRKNNEDFRLPSILHLEPRCKAIVQRCDHLEQILISILSIFYAGEKITKQSHFPTFVEIVKNKYGQNSQFYKAMDRITYFTTIIRELRNGLDHRLSTVTVSNFSQKPNNDILTPTIELKHKKAKLERISIYEFLKILTPNYLSIFEQIFVHLASSFCAHPNVVAVGLIPESKKMYKYLDYSYVLKFGDMGEFYDQSF
;
A
#
# COMPACT_ATOMS: atom_id res chain seq x y z
N MET A 1 -6.78 41.35 2.40
CA MET A 1 -8.00 40.56 2.73
C MET A 1 -7.55 39.12 2.92
N SER A 2 -7.51 38.61 4.16
CA SER A 2 -7.26 37.18 4.39
C SER A 2 -8.60 36.44 4.24
N GLY A 3 -8.84 35.86 3.07
CA GLY A 3 -9.96 34.93 2.91
C GLY A 3 -9.69 33.70 3.77
N LYS A 4 -10.57 33.41 4.74
CA LYS A 4 -10.62 32.09 5.37
C LYS A 4 -11.29 31.16 4.37
N ILE A 5 -10.54 30.19 3.87
CA ILE A 5 -11.07 29.09 3.06
C ILE A 5 -11.31 27.93 4.03
N ASP A 6 -12.57 27.56 4.21
CA ASP A 6 -12.94 26.36 4.95
C ASP A 6 -12.77 25.14 4.02
N ILE A 7 -11.98 24.15 4.46
CA ILE A 7 -11.68 22.95 3.67
C ILE A 7 -12.33 21.73 4.32
N GLY A 8 -13.17 21.03 3.56
CA GLY A 8 -13.91 19.87 4.06
C GLY A 8 -14.90 20.19 5.18
N ASN A 9 -15.14 19.24 6.07
CA ASN A 9 -16.06 19.42 7.21
C ASN A 9 -15.33 19.51 8.56
N PRO A 10 -15.90 20.15 9.59
CA PRO A 10 -15.28 20.23 10.92
C PRO A 10 -15.10 18.87 11.61
N SER A 11 -15.93 17.87 11.29
CA SER A 11 -15.82 16.52 11.84
C SER A 11 -14.63 15.72 11.31
N GLU A 12 -13.81 16.27 10.41
CA GLU A 12 -12.55 15.64 9.97
C GLU A 12 -11.33 16.09 10.78
N GLY A 13 -11.54 16.96 11.78
CA GLY A 13 -10.48 17.54 12.60
C GLY A 13 -9.76 18.72 11.93
N GLY A 14 -8.69 19.20 12.58
CA GLY A 14 -7.92 20.35 12.11
C GLY A 14 -7.12 20.07 10.84
N ILE A 15 -6.76 21.13 10.10
CA ILE A 15 -5.74 21.04 9.05
C ILE A 15 -4.38 20.92 9.73
N GLN A 16 -3.64 19.87 9.36
CA GLN A 16 -2.35 19.54 9.95
C GLN A 16 -1.21 19.84 8.98
N VAL A 17 -1.47 19.69 7.67
CA VAL A 17 -0.48 19.93 6.62
C VAL A 17 -1.16 20.56 5.40
N MET A 18 -0.48 21.52 4.78
CA MET A 18 -0.84 22.06 3.47
C MET A 18 0.40 22.10 2.60
N LYS A 19 0.37 21.41 1.45
CA LYS A 19 1.51 21.33 0.53
C LYS A 19 1.10 21.75 -0.87
N PHE A 20 1.89 22.65 -1.46
CA PHE A 20 1.70 23.15 -2.82
C PHE A 20 2.40 22.25 -3.84
N PHE A 21 1.68 21.89 -4.90
CA PHE A 21 2.16 21.15 -6.05
C PHE A 21 1.72 21.89 -7.32
N GLY A 22 2.52 22.85 -7.76
CA GLY A 22 2.14 23.76 -8.84
C GLY A 22 0.93 24.61 -8.46
N ASP A 23 -0.17 24.47 -9.21
CA ASP A 23 -1.45 25.17 -9.00
C ASP A 23 -2.40 24.45 -8.04
N LYS A 24 -2.00 23.27 -7.56
CA LYS A 24 -2.76 22.43 -6.62
C LYS A 24 -2.22 22.56 -5.21
N VAL A 25 -3.12 22.44 -4.23
CA VAL A 25 -2.77 22.33 -2.82
C VAL A 25 -3.33 21.02 -2.30
N VAL A 26 -2.47 20.15 -1.77
CA VAL A 26 -2.92 18.99 -1.01
C VAL A 26 -3.01 19.37 0.45
N VAL A 27 -4.18 19.16 1.04
CA VAL A 27 -4.50 19.51 2.42
C VAL A 27 -4.78 18.24 3.19
N LEU A 28 -3.99 17.99 4.22
CA LEU A 28 -4.13 16.84 5.10
C LEU A 28 -4.72 17.31 6.43
N LYS A 29 -5.85 16.72 6.76
CA LYS A 29 -6.52 16.87 8.05
C LYS A 29 -6.24 15.64 8.90
N GLU A 30 -6.72 15.65 10.14
CA GLU A 30 -6.64 14.49 11.02
C GLU A 30 -7.32 13.25 10.43
N ARG A 31 -8.42 13.43 9.70
CA ARG A 31 -9.26 12.34 9.17
C ARG A 31 -9.66 12.47 7.69
N ALA A 32 -9.05 13.37 6.92
CA ALA A 32 -9.31 13.47 5.48
C ALA A 32 -8.14 14.08 4.71
N ILE A 33 -8.04 13.77 3.42
CA ILE A 33 -7.12 14.42 2.48
C ILE A 33 -7.91 15.03 1.34
N TYR A 34 -7.61 16.30 1.05
CA TYR A 34 -8.21 17.07 -0.03
C TYR A 34 -7.16 17.52 -1.05
N GLU A 35 -7.55 17.51 -2.32
CA GLU A 35 -6.90 18.32 -3.36
C GLU A 35 -7.72 19.60 -3.54
N VAL A 36 -7.06 20.76 -3.51
CA VAL A 36 -7.66 22.06 -3.71
C VAL A 36 -7.01 22.73 -4.91
N THR A 37 -7.80 23.14 -5.89
CA THR A 37 -7.33 23.83 -7.09
C THR A 37 -7.84 25.27 -7.12
N GLY A 38 -7.02 26.20 -7.61
CA GLY A 38 -7.37 27.62 -7.61
C GLY A 38 -7.42 28.18 -6.19
N PHE A 39 -6.47 27.80 -5.33
CA PHE A 39 -6.42 28.20 -3.92
C PHE A 39 -6.41 29.72 -3.72
N SER A 40 -5.87 30.49 -4.68
CA SER A 40 -5.87 31.95 -4.69
C SER A 40 -7.13 32.59 -5.28
N SER A 41 -8.08 31.79 -5.77
CA SER A 41 -9.33 32.27 -6.34
C SER A 41 -10.38 32.51 -5.26
N ASN A 42 -11.39 33.32 -5.55
CA ASN A 42 -12.52 33.55 -4.65
C ASN A 42 -13.40 32.31 -4.45
N SER A 43 -13.25 31.30 -5.31
CA SER A 43 -14.06 30.07 -5.32
C SER A 43 -13.16 28.86 -5.59
N PRO A 44 -12.29 28.48 -4.63
CA PRO A 44 -11.41 27.33 -4.80
C PRO A 44 -12.25 26.06 -4.94
N SER A 45 -11.88 25.18 -5.88
CA SER A 45 -12.50 23.87 -6.00
C SER A 45 -11.80 22.89 -5.07
N GLN A 46 -12.57 22.08 -4.35
CA GLN A 46 -12.07 21.10 -3.41
C GLN A 46 -12.54 19.71 -3.84
N LYS A 47 -11.61 18.76 -3.85
CA LYS A 47 -11.86 17.35 -4.16
C LYS A 47 -11.37 16.49 -3.01
N LEU A 48 -12.28 15.76 -2.38
CA LEU A 48 -11.91 14.73 -1.41
C LEU A 48 -11.13 13.63 -2.15
N ILE A 49 -9.90 13.35 -1.70
CA ILE A 49 -9.07 12.27 -2.23
C ILE A 49 -9.33 11.00 -1.44
N VAL A 50 -9.30 11.10 -0.10
CA VAL A 50 -9.67 10.00 0.78
C VAL A 50 -10.26 10.54 2.09
N ASN A 51 -11.23 9.79 2.63
CA ASN A 51 -11.84 10.04 3.93
C ASN A 51 -11.02 9.47 5.10
N GLU A 52 -9.69 9.59 5.00
CA GLU A 52 -8.72 9.18 6.01
C GLU A 52 -7.62 10.26 6.05
N GLY A 53 -7.04 10.51 7.22
CA GLY A 53 -6.10 11.61 7.41
C GLY A 53 -4.83 11.19 8.12
N ILE A 54 -4.11 12.13 8.73
CA ILE A 54 -2.80 11.86 9.36
C ILE A 54 -2.84 10.81 10.49
N ASN A 55 -4.03 10.51 11.02
CA ASN A 55 -4.24 9.49 12.04
C ASN A 55 -4.42 8.07 11.47
N SER A 56 -4.42 7.90 10.15
CA SER A 56 -4.47 6.59 9.49
C SER A 56 -3.06 6.02 9.35
N GLU A 57 -2.89 4.72 9.64
CA GLU A 57 -1.63 4.01 9.43
C GLU A 57 -1.22 4.04 7.95
N VAL A 58 -2.16 3.78 7.05
CA VAL A 58 -1.94 3.81 5.60
C VAL A 58 -1.43 5.19 5.17
N VAL A 59 -2.07 6.27 5.63
CA VAL A 59 -1.64 7.64 5.31
C VAL A 59 -0.24 7.94 5.85
N GLY A 60 0.05 7.55 7.10
CA GLY A 60 1.37 7.81 7.70
C GLY A 60 2.51 7.05 7.01
N ARG A 61 2.37 5.73 6.89
CA ARG A 61 3.42 4.85 6.37
C ARG A 61 3.66 5.01 4.86
N ILE A 62 2.65 5.43 4.12
CA ILE A 62 2.75 5.64 2.68
C ILE A 62 2.92 7.11 2.34
N PHE A 63 1.92 7.92 2.65
CA PHE A 63 1.85 9.28 2.11
C PHE A 63 2.71 10.28 2.87
N LEU A 64 2.61 10.32 4.20
CA LEU A 64 3.49 11.20 5.00
C LEU A 64 4.95 10.81 4.82
N THR A 65 5.23 9.51 4.83
CA THR A 65 6.58 8.97 4.57
C THR A 65 7.10 9.42 3.20
N ALA A 66 6.30 9.32 2.13
CA ALA A 66 6.69 9.81 0.82
C ALA A 66 6.91 11.34 0.80
N LEU A 67 6.03 12.13 1.43
CA LEU A 67 6.17 13.58 1.49
C LEU A 67 7.46 14.01 2.21
N VAL A 68 7.82 13.30 3.28
CA VAL A 68 9.04 13.58 4.05
C VAL A 68 10.29 13.13 3.30
N LEU A 69 10.25 11.94 2.70
CA LEU A 69 11.43 11.33 2.10
C LEU A 69 11.71 11.81 0.66
N PHE A 70 10.70 12.20 -0.11
CA PHE A 70 10.82 12.60 -1.52
C PHE A 70 10.82 14.11 -1.73
N LYS A 71 11.57 14.80 -0.87
CA LYS A 71 11.86 16.23 -0.97
C LYS A 71 12.94 16.51 -2.02
N LYS A 72 12.72 17.53 -2.85
CA LYS A 72 13.68 17.97 -3.88
C LYS A 72 15.04 18.37 -3.29
N GLU A 73 15.02 18.93 -2.09
CA GLU A 73 16.19 19.41 -1.36
C GLU A 73 17.12 18.25 -0.98
N TYR A 74 16.59 17.04 -0.81
CA TYR A 74 17.37 15.88 -0.38
C TYR A 74 17.56 14.81 -1.45
N ILE A 75 16.88 14.86 -2.61
CA ILE A 75 16.99 13.81 -3.64
C ILE A 75 17.55 14.35 -4.96
N LYS A 76 18.49 13.62 -5.56
CA LYS A 76 19.17 13.97 -6.84
C LYS A 76 18.34 13.69 -8.11
N VAL A 77 17.07 13.35 -7.97
CA VAL A 77 16.21 12.90 -9.08
C VAL A 77 15.40 14.08 -9.59
N THR A 78 15.55 14.39 -10.87
CA THR A 78 14.95 15.57 -11.51
C THR A 78 13.42 15.53 -11.55
N GLU A 79 12.85 14.34 -11.69
CA GLU A 79 11.42 14.13 -11.88
C GLU A 79 10.66 13.75 -10.60
N ILE A 80 11.20 14.11 -9.43
CA ILE A 80 10.64 13.73 -8.12
C ILE A 80 9.19 14.17 -7.91
N GLU A 81 8.76 15.28 -8.54
CA GLU A 81 7.38 15.78 -8.46
C GLU A 81 6.35 14.78 -9.01
N ARG A 82 6.76 13.89 -9.91
CA ARG A 82 5.89 12.86 -10.50
C ARG A 82 5.53 11.77 -9.49
N ILE A 83 6.22 11.67 -8.37
CA ILE A 83 6.00 10.61 -7.38
C ILE A 83 4.73 10.85 -6.57
N ILE A 84 4.46 12.08 -6.12
CA ILE A 84 3.31 12.35 -5.26
C ILE A 84 1.97 11.95 -5.89
N PRO A 85 1.70 12.20 -7.18
CA PRO A 85 0.52 11.65 -7.85
C PRO A 85 0.44 10.12 -7.83
N LEU A 86 1.57 9.42 -8.00
CA LEU A 86 1.62 7.95 -7.93
C LEU A 86 1.39 7.45 -6.50
N VAL A 87 1.86 8.18 -5.49
CA VAL A 87 1.61 7.84 -4.08
C VAL A 87 0.13 8.06 -3.73
N ASN A 88 -0.51 9.11 -4.25
CA ASN A 88 -1.95 9.29 -4.12
C ASN A 88 -2.73 8.13 -4.78
N GLU A 89 -2.26 7.63 -5.91
CA GLU A 89 -2.84 6.46 -6.57
C GLU A 89 -2.69 5.20 -5.70
N ILE A 90 -1.51 4.97 -5.11
CA ILE A 90 -1.28 3.89 -4.13
C ILE A 90 -2.26 4.00 -2.96
N LEU A 91 -2.41 5.19 -2.36
CA LEU A 91 -3.36 5.40 -1.27
C LEU A 91 -4.77 5.00 -1.68
N SER A 92 -5.27 5.54 -2.80
CA SER A 92 -6.60 5.23 -3.30
C SER A 92 -6.79 3.73 -3.49
N GLU A 93 -5.82 3.04 -4.09
CA GLU A 93 -5.92 1.60 -4.34
C GLU A 93 -5.84 0.76 -3.06
N ILE A 94 -5.03 1.15 -2.06
CA ILE A 94 -5.00 0.48 -0.76
C ILE A 94 -6.35 0.60 -0.05
N PHE A 95 -6.96 1.79 -0.03
CA PHE A 95 -8.25 1.95 0.65
C PHE A 95 -9.38 1.17 -0.03
N VAL A 96 -9.38 1.10 -1.36
CA VAL A 96 -10.35 0.24 -2.07
C VAL A 96 -10.03 -1.25 -1.83
N LEU A 97 -8.76 -1.63 -1.73
CA LEU A 97 -8.37 -2.99 -1.35
C LEU A 97 -8.88 -3.36 0.04
N GLU A 98 -8.70 -2.49 1.03
CA GLU A 98 -9.20 -2.68 2.39
C GLU A 98 -10.72 -2.81 2.42
N ASP A 99 -11.44 -1.95 1.69
CA ASP A 99 -12.89 -2.02 1.59
C ASP A 99 -13.38 -3.32 0.90
N ASP A 100 -12.70 -3.77 -0.18
CA ASP A 100 -13.00 -5.05 -0.82
C ASP A 100 -12.76 -6.24 0.12
N ILE A 101 -11.68 -6.21 0.90
CA ILE A 101 -11.36 -7.22 1.92
C ILE A 101 -12.40 -7.20 3.05
N GLN A 102 -12.77 -6.03 3.57
CA GLN A 102 -13.77 -5.91 4.63
C GLN A 102 -15.14 -6.40 4.17
N ARG A 103 -15.55 -6.04 2.95
CA ARG A 103 -16.79 -6.54 2.35
C ARG A 103 -16.78 -8.06 2.23
N TYR A 104 -15.66 -8.66 1.79
CA TYR A 104 -15.52 -10.12 1.79
C TYR A 104 -15.66 -10.70 3.21
N ASN A 105 -14.93 -10.18 4.18
CA ASN A 105 -14.92 -10.69 5.55
C ASN A 105 -16.31 -10.63 6.21
N VAL A 106 -17.05 -9.54 5.99
CA VAL A 106 -18.44 -9.40 6.47
C VAL A 106 -19.35 -10.44 5.82
N MET A 107 -19.21 -10.68 4.52
CA MET A 107 -19.99 -11.71 3.82
C MET A 107 -19.68 -13.12 4.33
N GLU A 108 -18.40 -13.47 4.43
CA GLU A 108 -17.98 -14.78 4.92
C GLU A 108 -18.47 -15.02 6.34
N LYS A 109 -18.28 -14.04 7.23
CA LYS A 109 -18.74 -14.12 8.61
C LYS A 109 -20.25 -14.30 8.70
N LYS A 110 -21.01 -13.54 7.91
CA LYS A 110 -22.47 -13.68 7.87
C LYS A 110 -22.90 -15.09 7.48
N GLU A 111 -22.32 -15.65 6.42
CA GLU A 111 -22.65 -17.01 5.97
C GLU A 111 -22.29 -18.08 7.01
N ILE A 112 -21.18 -17.90 7.74
CA ILE A 112 -20.79 -18.77 8.86
C ILE A 112 -21.79 -18.66 10.01
N ASP A 113 -22.11 -17.43 10.44
CA ASP A 113 -23.01 -17.17 11.57
C ASP A 113 -24.42 -17.71 11.27
N ASP A 114 -24.92 -17.51 10.04
CA ASP A 114 -26.22 -18.02 9.59
C ASP A 114 -26.22 -19.56 9.55
N TYR A 115 -25.13 -20.21 9.14
CA TYR A 115 -25.00 -21.67 9.16
C TYR A 115 -24.99 -22.23 10.59
N GLU A 116 -24.19 -21.64 11.48
CA GLU A 116 -24.08 -22.08 12.87
C GLU A 116 -25.39 -21.89 13.65
N LEU A 117 -26.15 -20.83 13.37
CA LEU A 117 -27.48 -20.62 13.94
C LEU A 117 -28.46 -21.74 13.52
N ARG A 118 -28.52 -22.07 12.22
CA ARG A 118 -29.37 -23.17 11.72
C ARG A 118 -28.96 -24.51 12.32
N ARG A 119 -27.65 -24.77 12.40
CA ARG A 119 -27.09 -25.97 13.00
C ARG A 119 -27.51 -26.11 14.46
N LYS A 120 -27.43 -25.02 15.23
CA LYS A 120 -27.83 -24.99 16.65
C LYS A 120 -29.33 -25.22 16.86
N ASN A 121 -30.16 -24.75 15.92
CA ASN A 121 -31.62 -24.90 15.98
C ASN A 121 -32.12 -26.25 15.42
N ASN A 122 -31.23 -27.15 14.97
CA ASN A 122 -31.58 -28.38 14.24
C ASN A 122 -32.48 -28.12 13.02
N GLU A 123 -32.25 -27.00 12.33
CA GLU A 123 -32.93 -26.64 11.08
C GLU A 123 -32.27 -27.32 9.86
N ASP A 124 -32.79 -27.02 8.67
CA ASP A 124 -32.30 -27.56 7.40
C ASP A 124 -30.78 -27.33 7.19
N PHE A 125 -30.04 -28.41 6.91
CA PHE A 125 -28.57 -28.42 6.77
C PHE A 125 -28.13 -27.93 5.39
N ARG A 126 -28.43 -26.66 5.09
CA ARG A 126 -27.98 -26.02 3.85
C ARG A 126 -26.56 -25.50 4.01
N LEU A 127 -25.67 -25.97 3.12
CA LEU A 127 -24.30 -25.49 3.05
C LEU A 127 -24.28 -23.99 2.74
N PRO A 128 -23.47 -23.19 3.47
CA PRO A 128 -23.29 -21.78 3.18
C PRO A 128 -22.62 -21.58 1.82
N SER A 129 -22.77 -20.40 1.22
CA SER A 129 -22.15 -20.11 -0.07
C SER A 129 -22.00 -18.62 -0.30
N ILE A 130 -20.79 -18.20 -0.68
CA ILE A 130 -20.57 -16.83 -1.19
C ILE A 130 -20.84 -16.80 -2.69
N LEU A 131 -21.87 -16.07 -3.10
CA LEU A 131 -22.15 -15.82 -4.52
C LEU A 131 -21.01 -15.02 -5.17
N HIS A 132 -20.62 -15.45 -6.37
CA HIS A 132 -19.56 -14.83 -7.16
C HIS A 132 -18.19 -14.76 -6.45
N LEU A 133 -17.85 -15.78 -5.65
CA LEU A 133 -16.58 -15.86 -4.92
C LEU A 133 -15.34 -15.64 -5.81
N GLU A 134 -15.21 -16.38 -6.92
CA GLU A 134 -14.06 -16.27 -7.82
C GLU A 134 -13.92 -14.86 -8.44
N PRO A 135 -14.97 -14.23 -9.00
CA PRO A 135 -14.92 -12.83 -9.42
C PRO A 135 -14.45 -11.85 -8.34
N ARG A 136 -14.80 -12.08 -7.06
CA ARG A 136 -14.35 -11.23 -5.94
C ARG A 136 -12.86 -11.41 -5.67
N CYS A 137 -12.38 -12.66 -5.60
CA CYS A 137 -10.96 -12.95 -5.47
C CYS A 137 -10.16 -12.34 -6.63
N LYS A 138 -10.69 -12.44 -7.84
CA LYS A 138 -10.10 -11.83 -9.04
C LYS A 138 -9.95 -10.31 -8.88
N ALA A 139 -11.00 -9.60 -8.49
CA ALA A 139 -10.94 -8.15 -8.32
C ALA A 139 -9.89 -7.72 -7.28
N ILE A 140 -9.84 -8.41 -6.14
CA ILE A 140 -8.84 -8.15 -5.08
C ILE A 140 -7.42 -8.38 -5.60
N VAL A 141 -7.16 -9.51 -6.26
CA VAL A 141 -5.83 -9.87 -6.77
C VAL A 141 -5.40 -8.94 -7.91
N GLN A 142 -6.32 -8.51 -8.78
CA GLN A 142 -6.05 -7.50 -9.80
C GLN A 142 -5.63 -6.16 -9.20
N ARG A 143 -6.24 -5.77 -8.07
CA ARG A 143 -5.88 -4.55 -7.36
C ARG A 143 -4.49 -4.62 -6.74
N CYS A 144 -4.14 -5.78 -6.18
CA CYS A 144 -2.80 -6.07 -5.69
C CYS A 144 -1.75 -5.97 -6.81
N ASP A 145 -2.03 -6.56 -7.98
CA ASP A 145 -1.16 -6.42 -9.16
C ASP A 145 -1.05 -4.96 -9.64
N HIS A 146 -2.14 -4.18 -9.55
CA HIS A 146 -2.11 -2.74 -9.88
C HIS A 146 -1.21 -1.95 -8.94
N LEU A 147 -1.28 -2.19 -7.62
CA LEU A 147 -0.36 -1.62 -6.63
C LEU A 147 1.11 -1.87 -6.99
N GLU A 148 1.44 -3.08 -7.45
CA GLU A 148 2.79 -3.41 -7.92
C GLU A 148 3.19 -2.64 -9.18
N GLN A 149 2.27 -2.41 -10.12
CA GLN A 149 2.53 -1.61 -11.32
C GLN A 149 2.78 -0.13 -10.98
N ILE A 150 2.05 0.42 -10.01
CA ILE A 150 2.29 1.79 -9.54
C ILE A 150 3.66 1.88 -8.86
N LEU A 151 4.04 0.87 -8.06
CA LEU A 151 5.38 0.78 -7.47
C LEU A 151 6.48 0.77 -8.53
N ILE A 152 6.33 -0.07 -9.56
CA ILE A 152 7.27 -0.13 -10.69
C ILE A 152 7.36 1.22 -11.41
N SER A 153 6.24 1.95 -11.53
CA SER A 153 6.23 3.30 -12.09
C SER A 153 7.07 4.26 -11.25
N ILE A 154 6.99 4.22 -9.91
CA ILE A 154 7.85 5.00 -9.02
C ILE A 154 9.32 4.58 -9.19
N LEU A 155 9.60 3.28 -9.17
CA LEU A 155 10.96 2.75 -9.34
C LEU A 155 11.59 3.20 -10.67
N SER A 156 10.81 3.26 -11.75
CA SER A 156 11.30 3.71 -13.07
C SER A 156 11.77 5.16 -13.10
N ILE A 157 11.30 6.01 -12.18
CA ILE A 157 11.76 7.40 -12.04
C ILE A 157 13.18 7.43 -11.45
N PHE A 158 13.44 6.64 -10.42
CA PHE A 158 14.75 6.57 -9.77
C PHE A 158 15.79 5.82 -10.60
N TYR A 159 15.35 4.81 -11.34
CA TYR A 159 16.22 3.93 -12.12
C TYR A 159 16.07 4.18 -13.62
N ALA A 160 15.78 5.40 -14.05
CA ALA A 160 15.54 5.74 -15.47
C ALA A 160 16.70 5.38 -16.43
N GLY A 161 17.93 5.25 -15.93
CA GLY A 161 19.10 4.78 -16.69
C GLY A 161 19.25 3.25 -16.75
N GLU A 162 18.49 2.53 -15.94
CA GLU A 162 18.39 1.08 -15.98
C GLU A 162 17.16 0.71 -16.82
N LYS A 163 17.16 -0.44 -17.50
CA LYS A 163 16.09 -0.86 -18.43
C LYS A 163 14.74 -1.19 -17.75
N ILE A 164 14.41 -0.57 -16.61
CA ILE A 164 13.12 -0.66 -15.96
C ILE A 164 12.14 0.29 -16.64
N THR A 165 10.99 -0.27 -17.03
CA THR A 165 9.90 0.46 -17.64
C THR A 165 8.64 0.23 -16.82
N LYS A 166 7.59 1.02 -17.08
CA LYS A 166 6.26 0.80 -16.48
C LYS A 166 5.66 -0.58 -16.76
N GLN A 167 6.17 -1.30 -17.78
CA GLN A 167 5.74 -2.66 -18.12
C GLN A 167 6.60 -3.74 -17.46
N SER A 168 7.65 -3.34 -16.74
CA SER A 168 8.51 -4.27 -16.04
C SER A 168 7.77 -4.95 -14.89
N HIS A 169 8.24 -6.13 -14.53
CA HIS A 169 7.71 -6.86 -13.39
C HIS A 169 8.70 -6.79 -12.23
N PHE A 170 8.21 -7.04 -11.02
CA PHE A 170 9.04 -6.98 -9.81
C PHE A 170 10.35 -7.79 -9.89
N PRO A 171 10.40 -9.00 -10.51
CA PRO A 171 11.66 -9.72 -10.70
C PRO A 171 12.72 -8.96 -11.49
N THR A 172 12.33 -8.14 -12.48
CA THR A 172 13.26 -7.30 -13.24
C THR A 172 13.92 -6.25 -12.34
N PHE A 173 13.14 -5.66 -11.43
CA PHE A 173 13.69 -4.73 -10.43
C PHE A 173 14.68 -5.43 -9.49
N VAL A 174 14.37 -6.65 -9.03
CA VAL A 174 15.25 -7.42 -8.14
C VAL A 174 16.58 -7.77 -8.83
N GLU A 175 16.57 -8.05 -10.12
CA GLU A 175 17.78 -8.24 -10.92
C GLU A 175 18.62 -6.97 -11.02
N ILE A 176 17.99 -5.81 -11.26
CA ILE A 176 18.68 -4.51 -11.26
C ILE A 176 19.34 -4.25 -9.89
N VAL A 177 18.61 -4.50 -8.81
CA VAL A 177 19.11 -4.37 -7.44
C VAL A 177 20.30 -5.31 -7.18
N LYS A 178 20.21 -6.56 -7.63
CA LYS A 178 21.31 -7.53 -7.54
C LYS A 178 22.56 -7.03 -8.26
N ASN A 179 22.41 -6.52 -9.47
CA ASN A 179 23.52 -6.05 -10.29
C ASN A 179 24.15 -4.77 -9.74
N LYS A 180 23.33 -3.86 -9.22
CA LYS A 180 23.79 -2.54 -8.73
C LYS A 180 24.40 -2.59 -7.33
N TYR A 181 23.78 -3.33 -6.41
CA TYR A 181 24.18 -3.36 -4.99
C TYR A 181 24.87 -4.66 -4.57
N GLY A 182 24.86 -5.68 -5.45
CA GLY A 182 25.44 -6.99 -5.18
C GLY A 182 24.51 -7.91 -4.39
N GLN A 183 24.65 -9.22 -4.63
CA GLN A 183 23.84 -10.29 -4.04
C GLN A 183 23.95 -10.42 -2.50
N ASN A 184 24.97 -9.81 -1.91
CA ASN A 184 25.16 -9.84 -0.45
C ASN A 184 24.55 -8.64 0.26
N SER A 185 24.10 -7.61 -0.48
CA SER A 185 23.47 -6.44 0.11
C SER A 185 22.18 -6.80 0.83
N GLN A 186 21.92 -6.12 1.95
CA GLN A 186 20.69 -6.33 2.73
C GLN A 186 19.44 -5.96 1.92
N PHE A 187 19.55 -4.93 1.08
CA PHE A 187 18.46 -4.51 0.22
C PHE A 187 18.10 -5.56 -0.83
N TYR A 188 19.09 -6.15 -1.52
CA TYR A 188 18.82 -7.26 -2.44
C TYR A 188 18.13 -8.42 -1.72
N LYS A 189 18.63 -8.83 -0.55
CA LYS A 189 18.03 -9.92 0.24
C LYS A 189 16.58 -9.62 0.65
N ALA A 190 16.27 -8.37 0.98
CA ALA A 190 14.91 -7.95 1.27
C ALA A 190 14.01 -8.04 0.01
N MET A 191 14.47 -7.51 -1.13
CA MET A 191 13.71 -7.55 -2.38
C MET A 191 13.52 -8.98 -2.92
N ASP A 192 14.54 -9.83 -2.78
CA ASP A 192 14.48 -11.24 -3.16
C ASP A 192 13.39 -12.00 -2.37
N ARG A 193 13.24 -11.71 -1.06
CA ARG A 193 12.15 -12.27 -0.24
C ARG A 193 10.77 -11.78 -0.70
N ILE A 194 10.65 -10.49 -1.04
CA ILE A 194 9.40 -9.90 -1.53
C ILE A 194 9.01 -10.48 -2.89
N THR A 195 9.98 -10.90 -3.70
CA THR A 195 9.75 -11.47 -5.04
C THR A 195 8.81 -12.67 -5.01
N TYR A 196 8.87 -13.50 -3.97
CA TYR A 196 7.96 -14.62 -3.83
C TYR A 196 6.51 -14.15 -3.70
N PHE A 197 6.25 -13.19 -2.81
CA PHE A 197 4.92 -12.63 -2.60
C PHE A 197 4.35 -12.01 -3.89
N THR A 198 5.11 -11.13 -4.55
CA THR A 198 4.66 -10.48 -5.80
C THR A 198 4.46 -11.47 -6.93
N THR A 199 5.29 -12.52 -7.01
CA THR A 199 5.09 -13.61 -7.99
C THR A 199 3.80 -14.39 -7.72
N ILE A 200 3.46 -14.68 -6.46
CA ILE A 200 2.19 -15.33 -6.11
C ILE A 200 1.02 -14.47 -6.58
N ILE A 201 1.01 -13.17 -6.27
CA ILE A 201 -0.05 -12.24 -6.70
C ILE A 201 -0.18 -12.22 -8.21
N ARG A 202 0.93 -12.07 -8.93
CA ARG A 202 0.96 -12.03 -10.40
C ARG A 202 0.39 -13.31 -11.03
N GLU A 203 0.78 -14.48 -10.53
CA GLU A 203 0.33 -15.76 -11.09
C GLU A 203 -1.10 -16.11 -10.67
N LEU A 204 -1.55 -15.69 -9.48
CA LEU A 204 -2.97 -15.72 -9.12
C LEU A 204 -3.78 -14.85 -10.08
N ARG A 205 -3.31 -13.62 -10.39
CA ARG A 205 -3.97 -12.70 -11.32
C ARG A 205 -4.10 -13.33 -12.70
N ASN A 206 -3.00 -13.86 -13.24
CA ASN A 206 -2.99 -14.55 -14.53
C ASN A 206 -3.96 -15.73 -14.55
N GLY A 207 -3.95 -16.56 -13.50
CA GLY A 207 -4.81 -17.73 -13.41
C GLY A 207 -6.30 -17.38 -13.35
N LEU A 208 -6.66 -16.37 -12.56
CA LEU A 208 -8.04 -15.90 -12.44
C LEU A 208 -8.52 -15.13 -13.68
N ASP A 209 -7.63 -14.38 -14.36
CA ASP A 209 -7.98 -13.66 -15.58
C ASP A 209 -8.25 -14.58 -16.77
N HIS A 210 -7.39 -15.59 -16.93
CA HIS A 210 -7.42 -16.48 -18.08
C HIS A 210 -8.06 -17.83 -17.77
N ARG A 211 -8.66 -17.99 -16.58
CA ARG A 211 -9.30 -19.23 -16.10
C ARG A 211 -8.39 -20.46 -16.23
N LEU A 212 -7.13 -20.29 -15.83
CA LEU A 212 -6.14 -21.36 -15.88
C LEU A 212 -6.39 -22.36 -14.74
N SER A 213 -6.19 -23.64 -15.01
CA SER A 213 -6.28 -24.72 -14.01
C SER A 213 -5.23 -24.64 -12.90
N THR A 214 -4.30 -23.69 -13.00
CA THR A 214 -3.26 -23.44 -12.00
C THR A 214 -3.81 -22.76 -10.75
N VAL A 215 -4.98 -22.12 -10.80
CA VAL A 215 -5.63 -21.49 -9.64
C VAL A 215 -6.92 -22.21 -9.33
N THR A 216 -7.15 -22.49 -8.06
CA THR A 216 -8.41 -23.06 -7.59
C THR A 216 -8.96 -22.18 -6.48
N VAL A 217 -10.18 -21.67 -6.67
CA VAL A 217 -10.97 -21.01 -5.66
C VAL A 217 -12.12 -21.95 -5.29
N SER A 218 -12.19 -22.35 -4.03
CA SER A 218 -13.22 -23.25 -3.53
C SER A 218 -14.11 -22.51 -2.55
N ASN A 219 -15.42 -22.68 -2.69
CA ASN A 219 -16.39 -22.17 -1.72
C ASN A 219 -16.42 -23.07 -0.47
N PHE A 220 -17.37 -22.82 0.42
CA PHE A 220 -17.60 -23.68 1.58
C PHE A 220 -17.80 -25.15 1.17
N SER A 221 -17.32 -26.05 2.01
CA SER A 221 -17.52 -27.50 1.84
C SER A 221 -17.73 -28.18 3.19
N GLN A 222 -18.44 -29.29 3.22
CA GLN A 222 -18.74 -30.02 4.45
C GLN A 222 -17.57 -30.92 4.86
N LYS A 223 -17.27 -30.96 6.15
CA LYS A 223 -16.41 -31.97 6.77
C LYS A 223 -17.24 -33.19 7.21
N PRO A 224 -16.62 -34.37 7.40
CA PRO A 224 -17.33 -35.57 7.87
C PRO A 224 -18.03 -35.42 9.23
N ASN A 225 -17.63 -34.44 10.05
CA ASN A 225 -18.20 -34.16 11.37
C ASN A 225 -19.30 -33.07 11.35
N ASN A 226 -19.84 -32.72 10.17
CA ASN A 226 -20.82 -31.65 9.96
C ASN A 226 -20.32 -30.22 10.23
N ASP A 227 -19.03 -30.04 10.52
CA ASP A 227 -18.43 -28.71 10.43
C ASP A 227 -18.24 -28.30 8.96
N ILE A 228 -18.06 -27.00 8.75
CA ILE A 228 -17.76 -26.44 7.44
C ILE A 228 -16.26 -26.14 7.30
N LEU A 229 -15.73 -26.33 6.10
CA LEU A 229 -14.50 -25.71 5.62
C LEU A 229 -14.87 -24.36 5.01
N THR A 230 -14.15 -23.32 5.40
CA THR A 230 -14.32 -21.97 4.83
C THR A 230 -13.80 -21.91 3.39
N PRO A 231 -14.16 -20.88 2.62
CA PRO A 231 -13.63 -20.67 1.28
C PRO A 231 -12.09 -20.63 1.25
N THR A 232 -11.51 -21.27 0.24
CA THR A 232 -10.05 -21.40 0.09
C THR A 232 -9.55 -20.98 -1.28
N ILE A 233 -8.29 -20.56 -1.34
CA ILE A 233 -7.55 -20.29 -2.58
C ILE A 233 -6.28 -21.13 -2.62
N GLU A 234 -5.90 -21.59 -3.81
CA GLU A 234 -4.70 -22.40 -4.06
C GLU A 234 -4.07 -22.01 -5.41
N LEU A 235 -2.74 -22.03 -5.49
CA LEU A 235 -1.98 -21.83 -6.72
C LEU A 235 -1.00 -22.99 -6.93
N LYS A 236 -1.17 -23.73 -8.02
CA LYS A 236 -0.28 -24.79 -8.50
C LYS A 236 0.40 -24.38 -9.80
N HIS A 237 1.33 -23.42 -9.73
CA HIS A 237 2.10 -22.95 -10.88
C HIS A 237 3.57 -23.38 -10.80
N LYS A 238 4.28 -23.40 -11.94
CA LYS A 238 5.69 -23.84 -12.00
C LYS A 238 6.63 -22.86 -11.30
N LYS A 239 6.34 -21.56 -11.37
CA LYS A 239 7.19 -20.49 -10.82
C LYS A 239 6.93 -20.21 -9.34
N ALA A 240 5.70 -20.42 -8.88
CA ALA A 240 5.29 -20.14 -7.51
C ALA A 240 4.11 -21.04 -7.13
N LYS A 241 4.01 -21.36 -5.84
CA LYS A 241 2.96 -22.24 -5.30
C LYS A 241 2.34 -21.60 -4.07
N LEU A 242 1.02 -21.52 -4.02
CA LEU A 242 0.29 -21.18 -2.81
C LEU A 242 -0.40 -22.45 -2.34
N GLU A 243 0.03 -22.99 -1.21
CA GLU A 243 -0.69 -24.08 -0.56
C GLU A 243 -2.13 -23.64 -0.29
N ARG A 244 -3.05 -24.60 -0.31
CA ARG A 244 -4.46 -24.33 -0.06
C ARG A 244 -4.63 -23.66 1.30
N ILE A 245 -5.06 -22.39 1.28
CA ILE A 245 -5.26 -21.56 2.46
C ILE A 245 -6.67 -20.97 2.43
N SER A 246 -7.23 -20.63 3.59
CA SER A 246 -8.48 -19.88 3.63
C SER A 246 -8.29 -18.52 2.96
N ILE A 247 -9.32 -18.05 2.26
CA ILE A 247 -9.27 -16.73 1.62
C ILE A 247 -9.11 -15.65 2.69
N TYR A 248 -9.81 -15.76 3.83
CA TYR A 248 -9.63 -14.85 4.97
C TYR A 248 -8.16 -14.67 5.39
N GLU A 249 -7.42 -15.75 5.63
CA GLU A 249 -6.02 -15.67 6.06
C GLU A 249 -5.11 -15.12 4.95
N PHE A 250 -5.39 -15.47 3.69
CA PHE A 250 -4.69 -14.89 2.55
C PHE A 250 -4.93 -13.37 2.45
N LEU A 251 -6.17 -12.90 2.61
CA LEU A 251 -6.51 -11.49 2.52
C LEU A 251 -5.89 -10.68 3.67
N LYS A 252 -5.84 -11.25 4.87
CA LYS A 252 -5.30 -10.61 6.09
C LYS A 252 -3.84 -10.16 5.95
N ILE A 253 -3.06 -10.84 5.10
CA ILE A 253 -1.64 -10.50 4.91
C ILE A 253 -1.39 -9.50 3.77
N LEU A 254 -2.38 -9.20 2.92
CA LEU A 254 -2.18 -8.37 1.72
C LEU A 254 -1.78 -6.95 2.08
N THR A 255 -2.65 -6.22 2.78
CA THR A 255 -2.39 -4.82 3.12
C THR A 255 -1.13 -4.62 3.97
N PRO A 256 -0.91 -5.36 5.08
CA PRO A 256 0.30 -5.20 5.88
C PRO A 256 1.61 -5.44 5.10
N ASN A 257 1.60 -6.41 4.18
CA ASN A 257 2.74 -6.67 3.30
C ASN A 257 2.97 -5.51 2.34
N TYR A 258 1.93 -5.00 1.66
CA TYR A 258 2.08 -3.86 0.76
C TYR A 258 2.57 -2.62 1.49
N LEU A 259 2.02 -2.29 2.67
CA LEU A 259 2.50 -1.16 3.47
C LEU A 259 4.00 -1.27 3.77
N SER A 260 4.43 -2.45 4.20
CA SER A 260 5.83 -2.70 4.53
C SER A 260 6.74 -2.67 3.29
N ILE A 261 6.28 -3.21 2.16
CA ILE A 261 7.02 -3.20 0.89
C ILE A 261 7.23 -1.76 0.41
N PHE A 262 6.16 -0.96 0.35
CA PHE A 262 6.21 0.42 -0.09
C PHE A 262 7.12 1.27 0.78
N GLU A 263 6.92 1.23 2.10
CA GLU A 263 7.69 2.00 3.07
C GLU A 263 9.19 1.65 2.99
N GLN A 264 9.55 0.37 2.98
CA GLN A 264 10.95 -0.07 2.87
C GLN A 264 11.59 0.37 1.55
N ILE A 265 10.85 0.32 0.45
CA ILE A 265 11.33 0.81 -0.85
C ILE A 265 11.50 2.32 -0.82
N PHE A 266 10.57 3.08 -0.25
CA PHE A 266 10.68 4.53 -0.15
C PHE A 266 11.91 4.95 0.67
N VAL A 267 12.14 4.30 1.81
CA VAL A 267 13.34 4.49 2.64
C VAL A 267 14.60 4.19 1.85
N HIS A 268 14.65 3.07 1.14
CA HIS A 268 15.80 2.72 0.32
C HIS A 268 16.06 3.73 -0.81
N LEU A 269 15.02 4.15 -1.52
CA LEU A 269 15.12 5.11 -2.62
C LEU A 269 15.64 6.45 -2.12
N ALA A 270 15.07 6.96 -1.03
CA ALA A 270 15.51 8.21 -0.42
C ALA A 270 16.97 8.14 0.08
N SER A 271 17.36 7.03 0.71
CA SER A 271 18.74 6.83 1.17
C SER A 271 19.73 6.72 0.00
N SER A 272 19.40 5.95 -1.04
CA SER A 272 20.33 5.63 -2.14
C SER A 272 20.49 6.78 -3.13
N PHE A 273 19.47 7.64 -3.25
CA PHE A 273 19.47 8.78 -4.17
C PHE A 273 19.60 10.13 -3.44
N CYS A 274 20.08 10.10 -2.19
CA CYS A 274 20.29 11.29 -1.39
C CYS A 274 21.29 12.27 -2.05
N ALA A 275 20.94 13.56 -2.07
CA ALA A 275 21.74 14.68 -2.53
C ALA A 275 23.05 14.83 -1.76
N HIS A 276 22.96 14.67 -0.43
CA HIS A 276 24.02 15.00 0.51
C HIS A 276 24.26 13.85 1.51
N PRO A 277 24.67 12.65 1.05
CA PRO A 277 24.73 11.46 1.90
C PRO A 277 25.77 11.52 3.03
N ASN A 278 26.72 12.46 2.97
CA ASN A 278 27.71 12.69 4.03
C ASN A 278 27.20 13.61 5.15
N VAL A 279 26.08 14.30 4.94
CA VAL A 279 25.51 15.29 5.86
C VAL A 279 24.18 14.80 6.42
N VAL A 280 23.40 14.12 5.59
CA VAL A 280 22.05 13.68 5.90
C VAL A 280 21.95 12.18 5.62
N ALA A 281 21.31 11.45 6.53
CA ALA A 281 20.97 10.04 6.35
C ALA A 281 19.46 9.84 6.52
N VAL A 282 18.90 8.79 5.94
CA VAL A 282 17.53 8.37 6.28
C VAL A 282 17.60 7.45 7.49
N GLY A 283 16.77 7.69 8.49
CA GLY A 283 16.78 6.94 9.75
C GLY A 283 15.41 6.84 10.41
N LEU A 284 15.32 5.91 11.38
CA LEU A 284 14.14 5.72 12.21
C LEU A 284 13.98 6.89 13.19
N ILE A 285 12.77 7.41 13.30
CA ILE A 285 12.42 8.45 14.28
C ILE A 285 12.13 7.76 15.62
N PRO A 286 12.83 8.13 16.71
CA PRO A 286 12.49 7.64 18.03
C PRO A 286 11.05 7.98 18.40
N GLU A 287 10.34 7.05 19.05
CA GLU A 287 8.92 7.24 19.40
C GLU A 287 8.67 8.55 20.18
N SER A 288 9.59 8.91 21.08
CA SER A 288 9.53 10.15 21.87
C SER A 288 9.72 11.44 21.05
N LYS A 289 10.17 11.33 19.80
CA LYS A 289 10.42 12.45 18.87
C LYS A 289 9.43 12.49 17.70
N LYS A 290 8.52 11.53 17.57
CA LYS A 290 7.54 11.51 16.50
C LYS A 290 6.51 12.62 16.67
N MET A 291 6.32 13.41 15.61
CA MET A 291 5.19 14.33 15.50
C MET A 291 3.94 13.61 14.98
N TYR A 292 4.12 12.54 14.20
CA TYR A 292 3.05 11.75 13.61
C TYR A 292 3.24 10.28 13.98
N LYS A 293 2.21 9.66 14.55
CA LYS A 293 2.28 8.30 15.12
C LYS A 293 2.84 7.25 14.15
N TYR A 294 2.40 7.32 12.89
CA TYR A 294 2.72 6.34 11.85
C TYR A 294 3.77 6.83 10.85
N LEU A 295 4.52 7.89 11.18
CA LEU A 295 5.69 8.31 10.43
C LEU A 295 6.93 7.76 11.13
N ASP A 296 7.49 6.68 10.60
CA ASP A 296 8.63 5.99 11.21
C ASP A 296 9.99 6.49 10.72
N TYR A 297 10.04 7.12 9.55
CA TYR A 297 11.30 7.49 8.89
C TYR A 297 11.36 8.96 8.52
N SER A 298 12.55 9.54 8.64
CA SER A 298 12.86 10.87 8.12
C SER A 298 14.33 11.01 7.77
N TYR A 299 14.67 12.17 7.20
CA TYR A 299 16.06 12.60 7.10
C TYR A 299 16.59 13.04 8.48
N VAL A 300 17.76 12.52 8.83
CA VAL A 300 18.45 12.73 10.10
C VAL A 300 19.72 13.53 9.85
N LEU A 301 19.82 14.67 10.53
CA LEU A 301 21.04 15.47 10.60
C LEU A 301 21.71 15.21 11.94
N LYS A 302 22.98 14.80 11.90
CA LYS A 302 23.80 14.55 13.10
C LYS A 302 24.66 15.77 13.39
N PHE A 303 24.49 16.35 14.58
CA PHE A 303 25.28 17.50 15.04
C PHE A 303 26.36 17.08 16.05
N GLY A 304 27.16 16.06 15.71
CA GLY A 304 28.15 15.50 16.63
C GLY A 304 27.52 15.14 17.98
N ASP A 305 28.12 15.61 19.08
CA ASP A 305 27.65 15.35 20.44
C ASP A 305 26.37 16.13 20.82
N MET A 306 25.94 17.09 20.00
CA MET A 306 24.72 17.88 20.27
C MET A 306 23.42 17.13 19.92
N GLY A 307 23.53 15.93 19.38
CA GLY A 307 22.41 15.03 19.12
C GLY A 307 21.95 15.00 17.67
N GLU A 308 20.75 14.42 17.49
CA GLU A 308 20.17 14.15 16.17
C GLU A 308 18.87 14.93 15.98
N PHE A 309 18.77 15.60 14.83
CA PHE A 309 17.57 16.28 14.34
C PHE A 309 16.87 15.43 13.27
N TYR A 310 15.55 15.28 13.39
CA TYR A 310 14.72 14.46 12.51
C TYR A 310 13.78 15.37 11.73
N ASP A 311 14.03 15.56 10.44
CA ASP A 311 13.23 16.43 9.59
C ASP A 311 11.90 15.76 9.20
N GLN A 312 10.86 16.04 9.99
CA GLN A 312 9.49 15.59 9.76
C GLN A 312 8.62 16.71 9.15
N SER A 313 9.23 17.76 8.60
CA SER A 313 8.48 18.84 7.91
C SER A 313 7.96 18.36 6.55
N PHE A 314 6.91 19.00 6.05
CA PHE A 314 6.33 18.67 4.74
C PHE A 314 6.60 19.73 3.69
#